data_AF-A0A1J5FQ46-F1
#
_entry.id   AF-A0A1J5FQ46-F1
#
_cell.length_a   1.000
_cell.length_b   1.000
_cell.length_c   1.000
_cell.angle_alpha   90.00
_cell.angle_beta   90.00
_cell.angle_gamma   90.00
#
_symmetry.space_group_name_H-M   'P 1'
#
loop_
_entity.id
_entity.type
_entity.pdbx_description
1 polymer ?
#
loop_
_entity_poly.entity_id
_entity_poly.type
_entity_poly.pdbx_seq_one_letter_code
_entity_poly.pdbx_strand_id
1 'polypeptide(L)'
;MSHNHSHNSSNETSEKNLFITMALNFFITVAEVIGGIISGSLSLISDALHNFSDGFAIIITYIAMRLSKKPKTLKYTFGLKRAEIIAAIINASTLIIISFFLIKEAVERFYNPSPITGSLMLIVAALGLIANVVGTLLLKKGSEGNLNIRAAYFHLLSDAVSSLAVIIGAVFIIFYKIYWIDPVLTILISLYILKETYEIVKESLDIVMMSSPEGIDLDAIKNIVELIPGVKNIHHVHLWKMNDNDTHFEAHIEVEDMAVSETSEIQRKIEQSLHDKYEINHTTLQFECDKCDPKTII
;
A
#
# COMPACT_ATOMS: atom_id res chain seq x y z
N MET A 1 -45.35 -17.87 13.30
CA MET A 1 -44.85 -16.48 13.32
C MET A 1 -43.54 -16.45 12.56
N SER A 2 -43.56 -16.01 11.30
CA SER A 2 -42.33 -15.85 10.50
C SER A 2 -41.68 -14.52 10.86
N HIS A 3 -40.50 -14.56 11.45
CA HIS A 3 -39.70 -13.37 11.67
C HIS A 3 -38.98 -13.03 10.37
N ASN A 4 -39.45 -11.96 9.74
CA ASN A 4 -38.84 -11.33 8.58
C ASN A 4 -37.64 -10.52 9.12
N HIS A 5 -36.42 -10.98 8.88
CA HIS A 5 -35.23 -10.19 9.19
C HIS A 5 -35.02 -9.16 8.07
N SER A 6 -35.49 -7.94 8.31
CA SER A 6 -35.11 -6.77 7.53
C SER A 6 -33.65 -6.45 7.82
N HIS A 7 -32.74 -6.94 6.98
CA HIS A 7 -31.37 -6.43 6.97
C HIS A 7 -31.40 -4.98 6.48
N ASN A 8 -30.97 -4.08 7.35
CA ASN A 8 -30.76 -2.67 7.05
C ASN A 8 -29.52 -2.58 6.13
N SER A 9 -29.71 -2.76 4.83
CA SER A 9 -28.64 -2.88 3.82
C SER A 9 -28.33 -1.55 3.09
N SER A 10 -28.49 -0.41 3.76
CA SER A 10 -28.41 0.88 3.06
C SER A 10 -26.99 1.36 2.74
N ASN A 11 -25.95 0.81 3.38
CA ASN A 11 -24.57 1.34 3.31
C ASN A 11 -23.50 0.35 2.82
N GLU A 12 -23.85 -0.90 2.48
CA GLU A 12 -22.87 -1.85 1.95
C GLU A 12 -22.85 -1.83 0.41
N THR A 13 -21.68 -1.63 -0.19
CA THR A 13 -21.48 -1.89 -1.62
C THR A 13 -21.67 -3.38 -1.87
N SER A 14 -22.63 -3.74 -2.73
CA SER A 14 -22.85 -5.13 -3.11
C SER A 14 -21.60 -5.73 -3.77
N GLU A 15 -21.30 -7.00 -3.49
CA GLU A 15 -20.27 -7.78 -4.21
C GLU A 15 -20.42 -7.66 -5.74
N LYS A 16 -21.66 -7.53 -6.22
CA LYS A 16 -21.98 -7.27 -7.62
C LYS A 16 -21.38 -5.96 -8.14
N ASN A 17 -21.41 -4.89 -7.36
CA ASN A 17 -20.84 -3.59 -7.76
C ASN A 17 -19.32 -3.64 -7.83
N LEU A 18 -18.67 -4.34 -6.89
CA LEU A 18 -17.23 -4.58 -6.93
C LEU A 18 -16.84 -5.40 -8.17
N PHE A 19 -17.58 -6.47 -8.46
CA PHE A 19 -17.35 -7.28 -9.66
C PHE A 19 -17.53 -6.48 -10.95
N ILE A 20 -18.60 -5.69 -11.07
CA ILE A 20 -18.84 -4.82 -12.22
C ILE A 20 -17.67 -3.83 -12.38
N THR A 21 -17.21 -3.24 -11.28
CA THR A 21 -16.11 -2.27 -11.29
C THR A 21 -14.80 -2.92 -11.75
N MET A 22 -14.46 -4.10 -11.24
CA MET A 22 -13.28 -4.86 -11.69
C MET A 22 -13.37 -5.25 -13.17
N ALA A 23 -14.54 -5.71 -13.62
CA ALA A 23 -14.76 -6.05 -15.02
C ALA A 23 -14.61 -4.81 -15.92
N LEU A 24 -15.21 -3.68 -15.54
CA LEU A 24 -15.06 -2.41 -16.26
C LEU A 24 -13.58 -2.00 -16.37
N ASN A 25 -12.85 -2.04 -15.25
CA ASN A 25 -11.43 -1.68 -15.25
C ASN A 25 -10.59 -2.57 -16.18
N PHE A 26 -10.86 -3.88 -16.17
CA PHE A 26 -10.18 -4.82 -17.06
C PHE A 26 -10.49 -4.54 -18.54
N PHE A 27 -11.77 -4.35 -18.90
CA PHE A 27 -12.16 -4.06 -20.28
C PHE A 27 -11.58 -2.75 -20.78
N ILE A 28 -11.58 -1.70 -19.95
CA ILE A 28 -11.00 -0.42 -20.36
C ILE A 28 -9.49 -0.51 -20.51
N THR A 29 -8.78 -1.18 -19.60
CA THR A 29 -7.33 -1.40 -19.70
C THR A 29 -6.97 -2.00 -21.07
N VAL A 30 -7.72 -3.04 -21.50
CA VAL A 30 -7.51 -3.66 -22.82
C VAL A 30 -7.80 -2.67 -23.96
N ALA A 31 -8.87 -1.87 -23.85
CA ALA A 31 -9.20 -0.85 -24.84
C ALA A 31 -8.15 0.26 -24.92
N GLU A 32 -7.54 0.65 -23.80
CA GLU A 32 -6.48 1.66 -23.71
C GLU A 32 -5.15 1.15 -24.25
N VAL A 33 -4.79 -0.11 -24.00
CA VAL A 33 -3.61 -0.74 -24.64
C VAL A 33 -3.78 -0.71 -26.16
N ILE A 34 -4.90 -1.23 -26.66
CA ILE A 34 -5.16 -1.29 -28.11
C ILE A 34 -5.25 0.12 -28.70
N GLY A 35 -6.01 0.99 -28.03
CA GLY A 35 -6.23 2.38 -28.41
C GLY A 35 -4.96 3.21 -28.41
N GLY A 36 -4.10 3.04 -27.41
CA GLY A 36 -2.81 3.71 -27.28
C GLY A 36 -1.83 3.29 -28.37
N ILE A 37 -1.73 1.99 -28.68
CA ILE A 37 -0.89 1.47 -29.77
C ILE A 37 -1.38 2.00 -31.13
N ILE A 38 -2.67 1.87 -31.43
CA ILE A 38 -3.23 2.26 -32.74
C ILE A 38 -3.23 3.79 -32.91
N SER A 39 -3.56 4.53 -31.86
CA SER A 39 -3.54 6.00 -31.92
C SER A 39 -2.14 6.57 -31.91
N GLY A 40 -1.16 5.78 -31.44
CA GLY A 40 0.18 6.24 -31.14
C GLY A 40 0.19 7.23 -29.98
N SER A 41 -0.69 7.13 -28.98
CA SER A 41 -0.68 8.01 -27.80
C SER A 41 0.07 7.35 -26.64
N LEU A 42 1.12 8.00 -26.13
CA LEU A 42 1.83 7.51 -24.95
C LEU A 42 1.04 7.74 -23.67
N SER A 43 0.21 8.78 -23.61
CA SER A 43 -0.61 9.03 -22.41
C SER A 43 -1.68 7.96 -22.20
N LEU A 44 -2.30 7.45 -23.28
CA LEU A 44 -3.17 6.27 -23.20
C LEU A 44 -2.41 5.00 -22.82
N ILE A 45 -1.20 4.79 -23.36
CA ILE A 45 -0.37 3.63 -22.97
C ILE A 45 0.02 3.72 -21.49
N SER A 46 0.29 4.93 -20.98
CA SER A 46 0.60 5.17 -19.58
C SER A 46 -0.54 4.75 -18.65
N ASP A 47 -1.76 5.19 -18.94
CA ASP A 47 -2.97 4.84 -18.18
C ASP A 47 -3.20 3.31 -18.22
N ALA A 48 -3.07 2.72 -19.41
CA ALA A 48 -3.24 1.29 -19.60
C ALA A 48 -2.21 0.45 -18.83
N LEU A 49 -0.93 0.84 -18.88
CA LEU A 49 0.14 0.12 -18.18
C LEU A 49 0.02 0.24 -16.67
N HIS A 50 -0.46 1.37 -16.16
CA HIS A 50 -0.76 1.55 -14.74
C HIS A 50 -1.87 0.59 -14.30
N ASN A 51 -3.03 0.63 -14.97
CA ASN A 51 -4.18 -0.23 -14.66
C ASN A 51 -3.85 -1.73 -14.80
N PHE A 52 -3.06 -2.09 -15.81
CA PHE A 52 -2.58 -3.45 -15.98
C PHE A 52 -1.65 -3.89 -14.84
N SER A 53 -0.70 -3.04 -14.45
CA SER A 53 0.21 -3.31 -13.34
C SER A 53 -0.55 -3.54 -12.04
N ASP A 54 -1.58 -2.75 -11.77
CA ASP A 54 -2.41 -2.89 -10.57
C ASP A 54 -3.20 -4.20 -10.58
N GLY A 55 -3.78 -4.57 -11.73
CA GLY A 55 -4.42 -5.88 -11.91
C GLY A 55 -3.45 -7.05 -11.66
N PHE A 56 -2.23 -6.94 -12.15
CA PHE A 56 -1.19 -7.93 -11.92
C PHE A 56 -0.71 -7.96 -10.46
N ALA A 57 -0.60 -6.80 -9.81
CA ALA A 57 -0.25 -6.66 -8.40
C ALA A 57 -1.23 -7.41 -7.51
N ILE A 58 -2.53 -7.34 -7.79
CA ILE A 58 -3.56 -8.08 -7.05
C ILE A 58 -3.29 -9.59 -7.07
N ILE A 59 -2.86 -10.14 -8.22
CA ILE A 59 -2.54 -11.57 -8.33
C ILE A 59 -1.34 -11.92 -7.46
N ILE A 60 -0.26 -11.11 -7.51
CA ILE A 60 0.93 -11.30 -6.68
C ILE A 60 0.56 -11.21 -5.20
N THR A 61 -0.20 -10.18 -4.82
CA THR A 61 -0.68 -9.97 -3.44
C THR A 61 -1.51 -11.15 -2.96
N TYR A 62 -2.41 -11.69 -3.77
CA TYR A 62 -3.18 -12.89 -3.42
C TYR A 62 -2.27 -14.10 -3.13
N ILE A 63 -1.24 -14.32 -3.96
CA ILE A 63 -0.26 -15.38 -3.74
C ILE A 63 0.53 -15.12 -2.45
N ALA A 64 0.96 -13.88 -2.22
CA ALA A 64 1.70 -13.47 -1.03
C ALA A 64 0.88 -13.67 0.25
N MET A 65 -0.40 -13.29 0.25
CA MET A 65 -1.33 -13.54 1.37
C MET A 65 -1.54 -15.04 1.64
N ARG A 66 -1.55 -15.87 0.60
CA ARG A 66 -1.61 -17.34 0.78
C ARG A 66 -0.32 -17.88 1.39
N LEU A 67 0.83 -17.31 1.02
CA LEU A 67 2.12 -17.68 1.59
C LEU A 67 2.25 -17.21 3.05
N SER A 68 1.81 -15.99 3.38
CA SER A 68 1.90 -15.41 4.73
C SER A 68 1.12 -16.20 5.77
N LYS A 69 0.02 -16.85 5.35
CA LYS A 69 -0.81 -17.73 6.18
C LYS A 69 -0.25 -19.14 6.39
N LYS A 70 0.86 -19.52 5.73
CA LYS A 70 1.47 -20.84 5.94
C LYS A 70 1.99 -20.97 7.38
N PRO A 71 1.89 -22.17 7.98
CA PRO A 71 2.42 -22.40 9.32
C PRO A 71 3.93 -22.20 9.36
N LYS A 72 4.44 -21.85 10.55
CA LYS A 72 5.87 -21.74 10.85
C LYS A 72 6.56 -23.09 10.59
N THR A 73 7.81 -23.04 10.14
CA THR A 73 8.64 -24.24 9.91
C THR A 73 10.00 -24.06 10.57
N LEU A 74 10.78 -25.13 10.70
CA LEU A 74 12.15 -25.05 11.25
C LEU A 74 13.05 -24.14 10.41
N LYS A 75 12.81 -24.03 9.10
CA LYS A 75 13.53 -23.10 8.21
C LYS A 75 13.01 -21.67 8.31
N TYR A 76 11.69 -21.49 8.41
CA TYR A 76 11.02 -20.20 8.51
C TYR A 76 10.32 -20.09 9.87
N THR A 77 11.09 -19.75 10.90
CA THR A 77 10.66 -19.75 12.31
C THR A 77 9.58 -18.70 12.61
N PHE A 78 9.63 -17.56 11.91
CA PHE A 78 8.55 -16.55 11.92
C PHE A 78 7.48 -16.78 10.83
N GLY A 79 7.60 -17.85 10.05
CA GLY A 79 6.76 -18.10 8.88
C GLY A 79 7.15 -17.21 7.69
N LEU A 80 6.23 -17.07 6.73
CA LEU A 80 6.42 -16.28 5.50
C LEU A 80 5.69 -14.94 5.57
N LYS A 81 5.64 -14.34 6.76
CA LYS A 81 4.88 -13.11 7.03
C LYS A 81 5.27 -11.93 6.13
N ARG A 82 6.56 -11.82 5.78
CA ARG A 82 7.09 -10.77 4.88
C ARG A 82 6.81 -10.99 3.39
N ALA A 83 6.14 -12.08 3.00
CA ALA A 83 5.80 -12.30 1.60
C ALA A 83 4.95 -11.16 1.02
N GLU A 84 4.07 -10.57 1.84
CA GLU A 84 3.23 -9.41 1.46
C GLU A 84 4.08 -8.17 1.18
N ILE A 85 5.07 -7.89 2.04
CA ILE A 85 6.01 -6.78 1.86
C ILE A 85 6.84 -6.96 0.58
N ILE A 86 7.30 -8.19 0.32
CA ILE A 86 8.04 -8.50 -0.91
C ILE A 86 7.16 -8.28 -2.15
N ALA A 87 5.87 -8.65 -2.09
CA ALA A 87 4.93 -8.39 -3.18
C ALA A 87 4.74 -6.88 -3.42
N ALA A 88 4.60 -6.09 -2.36
CA ALA A 88 4.51 -4.63 -2.45
C ALA A 88 5.75 -4.02 -3.12
N ILE A 89 6.95 -4.45 -2.74
CA ILE A 89 8.21 -3.98 -3.35
C ILE A 89 8.30 -4.36 -4.83
N ILE A 90 7.89 -5.58 -5.22
CA ILE A 90 7.87 -6.02 -6.62
C ILE A 90 6.91 -5.15 -7.44
N ASN A 91 5.72 -4.87 -6.92
CA ASN A 91 4.75 -4.01 -7.60
C ASN A 91 5.31 -2.58 -7.76
N ALA A 92 5.78 -1.99 -6.66
CA ALA A 92 6.34 -0.64 -6.66
C ALA A 92 7.53 -0.51 -7.63
N SER A 93 8.43 -1.52 -7.66
CA SER A 93 9.54 -1.56 -8.60
C SER A 93 9.07 -1.60 -10.06
N THR A 94 7.99 -2.35 -10.34
CA THR A 94 7.40 -2.44 -11.68
C THR A 94 6.85 -1.09 -12.13
N LEU A 95 6.09 -0.40 -11.27
CA LEU A 95 5.55 0.93 -11.55
C LEU A 95 6.66 1.97 -11.78
N ILE A 96 7.74 1.92 -10.99
CA ILE A 96 8.90 2.80 -11.17
C ILE A 96 9.57 2.57 -12.53
N ILE A 97 9.82 1.31 -12.90
CA ILE A 97 10.43 0.95 -14.18
C ILE A 97 9.57 1.43 -15.35
N ILE A 98 8.25 1.16 -15.30
CA ILE A 98 7.30 1.60 -16.32
C ILE A 98 7.30 3.13 -16.43
N SER A 99 7.26 3.84 -15.30
CA SER A 99 7.23 5.31 -15.28
C SER A 99 8.50 5.92 -15.90
N PHE A 100 9.69 5.42 -15.56
CA PHE A 100 10.94 5.89 -16.17
C PHE A 100 11.02 5.56 -17.66
N PHE A 101 10.54 4.39 -18.07
CA PHE A 101 10.44 4.02 -19.47
C PHE A 101 9.54 4.99 -20.25
N LEU A 102 8.35 5.30 -19.72
CA LEU A 102 7.40 6.24 -20.35
C LEU A 102 7.93 7.67 -20.40
N ILE A 103 8.61 8.13 -19.34
CA ILE A 103 9.28 9.45 -19.35
C ILE A 103 10.35 9.49 -20.44
N LYS A 104 11.17 8.43 -20.58
CA LYS A 104 12.17 8.35 -21.66
C LYS A 104 11.50 8.44 -23.03
N GLU A 105 10.46 7.65 -23.29
CA GLU A 105 9.75 7.64 -24.57
C GLU A 105 9.06 8.99 -24.86
N ALA A 106 8.50 9.63 -23.83
CA ALA A 106 7.92 10.97 -23.95
C ALA A 106 8.98 12.02 -24.28
N VAL A 107 10.15 11.97 -23.64
CA VAL A 107 11.29 12.84 -23.95
C VAL A 107 11.75 12.64 -25.40
N GLU A 108 11.87 11.39 -25.85
CA GLU A 108 12.25 11.05 -27.22
C GLU A 108 11.25 11.60 -28.26
N ARG A 109 9.95 11.62 -27.93
CA ARG A 109 8.91 12.21 -28.80
C ARG A 109 9.00 13.72 -28.99
N PHE A 110 9.62 14.47 -28.07
CA PHE A 110 9.86 15.90 -28.32
C PHE A 110 10.89 16.11 -29.44
N TYR A 111 11.88 15.21 -29.55
CA TYR A 111 12.88 15.26 -30.59
C TYR A 111 12.39 14.64 -31.91
N ASN A 112 11.59 13.57 -31.82
CA ASN A 112 11.02 12.85 -32.97
C ASN A 112 9.48 12.82 -32.88
N PRO A 113 8.78 13.91 -33.29
CA PRO A 113 7.32 13.95 -33.23
C PRO A 113 6.69 12.86 -34.09
N SER A 114 5.84 12.04 -33.48
CA SER A 114 5.03 11.03 -34.17
C SER A 114 3.58 11.53 -34.32
N PRO A 115 2.91 11.30 -35.46
CA PRO A 115 1.51 11.67 -35.60
C PRO A 115 0.64 10.88 -34.64
N ILE A 116 -0.25 11.58 -33.93
CA ILE A 116 -1.20 10.99 -32.98
C ILE A 116 -2.60 11.08 -33.57
N THR A 117 -3.32 9.95 -33.60
CA THR A 117 -4.72 9.93 -34.03
C THR A 117 -5.61 10.44 -32.90
N GLY A 118 -5.72 11.76 -32.78
CA GLY A 118 -6.44 12.43 -31.70
C GLY A 118 -7.91 12.02 -31.55
N SER A 119 -8.60 11.67 -32.66
CA SER A 119 -9.99 11.19 -32.61
C SER A 119 -10.12 9.84 -31.89
N LEU A 120 -9.22 8.89 -32.17
CA LEU A 120 -9.17 7.61 -31.49
C LEU A 120 -8.78 7.79 -30.02
N MET A 121 -7.78 8.65 -29.77
CA MET A 121 -7.36 9.01 -28.42
C MET A 121 -8.52 9.54 -27.58
N LEU A 122 -9.32 10.46 -28.15
CA LEU A 122 -10.49 11.04 -27.51
C LEU A 122 -11.55 9.99 -27.18
N ILE A 123 -11.88 9.11 -28.13
CA ILE A 123 -12.90 8.06 -27.93
C ILE A 123 -12.50 7.13 -26.79
N VAL A 124 -11.25 6.67 -26.79
CA VAL A 124 -10.75 5.73 -25.78
C VAL A 124 -10.69 6.39 -24.41
N ALA A 125 -10.14 7.60 -24.31
CA ALA A 125 -10.10 8.35 -23.05
C ALA A 125 -11.50 8.69 -22.51
N ALA A 126 -12.47 8.97 -23.40
CA ALA A 126 -13.86 9.19 -23.00
C ALA A 126 -14.52 7.92 -22.46
N LEU A 127 -14.26 6.76 -23.07
CA LEU A 127 -14.72 5.48 -22.55
C LEU A 127 -14.11 5.20 -21.17
N GLY A 128 -12.83 5.52 -20.97
CA GLY A 128 -12.15 5.35 -19.69
C GLY A 128 -12.69 6.26 -18.61
N LEU A 129 -12.89 7.55 -18.92
CA LEU A 129 -13.56 8.47 -18.02
C LEU A 129 -14.95 7.96 -17.61
N ILE A 130 -15.75 7.48 -18.57
CA ILE A 130 -17.09 6.95 -18.27
C ILE A 130 -16.98 5.72 -17.36
N ALA A 131 -16.09 4.78 -17.65
CA ALA A 131 -15.89 3.57 -16.84
C ALA A 131 -15.46 3.92 -15.40
N ASN A 132 -14.47 4.80 -15.25
CA ASN A 132 -13.95 5.23 -13.96
C ASN A 132 -14.99 6.02 -13.15
N VAL A 133 -15.75 6.91 -13.79
CA VAL A 133 -16.86 7.62 -13.14
C VAL A 133 -17.97 6.66 -12.72
N VAL A 134 -18.36 5.71 -13.57
CA VAL A 134 -19.37 4.70 -13.22
C VAL A 134 -18.89 3.84 -12.04
N GLY A 135 -17.65 3.34 -12.08
CA GLY A 135 -17.04 2.61 -10.96
C GLY A 135 -17.01 3.42 -9.67
N THR A 136 -16.55 4.67 -9.74
CA THR A 136 -16.54 5.62 -8.61
C THR A 136 -17.94 5.80 -8.01
N LEU A 137 -18.97 6.00 -8.84
CA LEU A 137 -20.36 6.14 -8.38
C LEU A 137 -20.91 4.84 -7.77
N LEU A 138 -20.54 3.68 -8.31
CA LEU A 138 -20.93 2.37 -7.77
C LEU A 138 -20.33 2.09 -6.39
N LEU A 139 -19.12 2.60 -6.11
CA LEU A 139 -18.42 2.42 -4.85
C LEU A 139 -18.70 3.53 -3.81
N LYS A 140 -19.27 4.66 -4.23
CA LYS A 140 -19.47 5.85 -3.38
C LYS A 140 -20.11 5.54 -2.03
N LYS A 141 -21.21 4.79 -2.01
CA LYS A 141 -21.94 4.50 -0.75
C LYS A 141 -21.10 3.65 0.23
N GLY A 142 -20.41 2.63 -0.26
CA GLY A 142 -19.56 1.79 0.62
C GLY A 142 -18.25 2.46 1.03
N SER A 143 -17.82 3.52 0.35
CA SER A 143 -16.61 4.27 0.71
C SER A 143 -16.72 4.97 2.08
N GLU A 144 -17.94 5.24 2.55
CA GLU A 144 -18.18 5.87 3.86
C GLU A 144 -18.00 4.90 5.04
N GLY A 145 -18.20 3.60 4.81
CA GLY A 145 -18.21 2.57 5.86
C GLY A 145 -17.06 1.58 5.81
N ASN A 146 -16.25 1.57 4.75
CA ASN A 146 -15.22 0.55 4.55
C ASN A 146 -13.96 1.18 3.93
N LEU A 147 -12.83 1.05 4.63
CA LEU A 147 -11.54 1.61 4.20
C LEU A 147 -11.05 1.03 2.86
N ASN A 148 -11.26 -0.26 2.61
CA ASN A 148 -10.85 -0.90 1.35
C ASN A 148 -11.69 -0.37 0.17
N ILE A 149 -13.00 -0.20 0.37
CA ILE A 149 -13.88 0.39 -0.66
C ILE A 149 -13.53 1.87 -0.85
N ARG A 150 -13.19 2.57 0.22
CA ARG A 150 -12.74 3.96 0.18
C ARG A 150 -11.44 4.11 -0.62
N ALA A 151 -10.46 3.25 -0.40
CA ALA A 151 -9.22 3.23 -1.18
C ALA A 151 -9.50 3.01 -2.67
N ALA A 152 -10.31 1.99 -3.01
CA ALA A 152 -10.70 1.72 -4.40
C ALA A 152 -11.50 2.89 -5.02
N TYR A 153 -12.36 3.56 -4.25
CA TYR A 153 -13.09 4.75 -4.69
C TYR A 153 -12.15 5.90 -5.05
N PHE A 154 -11.15 6.20 -4.20
CA PHE A 154 -10.19 7.27 -4.47
C PHE A 154 -9.26 6.95 -5.64
N HIS A 155 -8.89 5.68 -5.81
CA HIS A 155 -8.12 5.23 -6.97
C HIS A 155 -8.87 5.47 -8.28
N LEU A 156 -10.12 4.99 -8.40
CA LEU A 156 -10.92 5.22 -9.62
C LEU A 156 -11.23 6.70 -9.87
N LEU A 157 -11.36 7.49 -8.80
CA LEU A 157 -11.52 8.94 -8.93
C LEU A 157 -10.25 9.60 -9.47
N SER A 158 -9.08 9.16 -9.02
CA SER A 158 -7.78 9.59 -9.55
C SER A 158 -7.65 9.25 -11.04
N ASP A 159 -8.01 8.02 -11.43
CA ASP A 159 -7.94 7.59 -12.84
C ASP A 159 -8.93 8.38 -13.70
N ALA A 160 -10.13 8.69 -13.19
CA ALA A 160 -11.06 9.57 -13.89
C ALA A 160 -10.47 10.97 -14.15
N VAL A 161 -9.72 11.52 -13.18
CA VAL A 161 -9.03 12.82 -13.36
C VAL A 161 -7.90 12.70 -14.39
N SER A 162 -7.15 11.59 -14.40
CA SER A 162 -6.15 11.28 -15.43
C SER A 162 -6.79 11.22 -16.82
N SER A 163 -7.86 10.43 -16.99
CA SER A 163 -8.58 10.33 -18.26
C SER A 163 -9.14 11.68 -18.73
N LEU A 164 -9.58 12.55 -17.82
CA LEU A 164 -10.02 13.91 -18.16
C LEU A 164 -8.86 14.76 -18.73
N ALA A 165 -7.66 14.66 -18.14
CA ALA A 165 -6.48 15.35 -18.67
C ALA A 165 -6.13 14.85 -20.09
N VAL A 166 -6.24 13.54 -20.34
CA VAL A 166 -6.05 12.93 -21.66
C VAL A 166 -7.10 13.42 -22.67
N ILE A 167 -8.38 13.50 -22.27
CA ILE A 167 -9.46 14.06 -23.13
C ILE A 167 -9.15 15.50 -23.52
N ILE A 168 -8.76 16.35 -22.56
CA ILE A 168 -8.38 17.73 -22.84
C ILE A 168 -7.23 17.77 -23.85
N GLY A 169 -6.20 16.94 -23.66
CA GLY A 169 -5.10 16.82 -24.61
C GLY A 169 -5.54 16.39 -26.02
N ALA A 170 -6.43 15.40 -26.10
CA ALA A 170 -6.96 14.91 -27.36
C ALA A 170 -7.74 16.01 -28.12
N VAL A 171 -8.53 16.82 -27.42
CA VAL A 171 -9.21 18.00 -27.99
C VAL A 171 -8.20 18.97 -28.59
N PHE A 172 -7.12 19.30 -27.87
CA PHE A 172 -6.07 20.17 -28.40
C PHE A 172 -5.37 19.59 -29.63
N ILE A 173 -5.10 18.28 -29.64
CA ILE A 173 -4.51 17.58 -30.80
C ILE A 173 -5.44 17.63 -32.01
N ILE A 174 -6.75 17.44 -31.82
CA ILE A 174 -7.73 17.44 -32.93
C ILE A 174 -7.83 18.82 -33.58
N PHE A 175 -8.08 19.85 -32.77
CA PHE A 175 -8.42 21.20 -33.27
C PHE A 175 -7.18 22.05 -33.59
N TYR A 176 -6.12 21.95 -32.78
CA TYR A 176 -4.96 22.83 -32.87
C TYR A 176 -3.70 22.12 -33.39
N LYS A 177 -3.76 20.79 -33.61
CA LYS A 177 -2.63 19.97 -34.10
C LYS A 177 -1.38 20.06 -33.20
N ILE A 178 -1.60 20.25 -31.90
CA ILE A 178 -0.52 20.38 -30.91
C ILE A 178 -0.15 18.99 -30.38
N TYR A 179 0.68 18.26 -31.14
CA TYR A 179 1.05 16.87 -30.82
C TYR A 179 1.95 16.71 -29.60
N TRP A 180 2.70 17.75 -29.21
CA TRP A 180 3.61 17.69 -28.05
C TRP A 180 2.88 17.60 -26.70
N ILE A 181 1.55 17.85 -26.67
CA ILE A 181 0.75 17.75 -25.46
C ILE A 181 0.71 16.31 -24.93
N ASP A 182 0.67 15.30 -25.81
CA ASP A 182 0.64 13.89 -25.37
C ASP A 182 1.92 13.52 -24.59
N PRO A 183 3.16 13.79 -25.07
CA PRO A 183 4.37 13.65 -24.26
C PRO A 183 4.34 14.39 -22.92
N VAL A 184 3.81 15.62 -22.87
CA VAL A 184 3.67 16.36 -21.60
C VAL A 184 2.73 15.63 -20.64
N LEU A 185 1.57 15.19 -21.13
CA LEU A 185 0.62 14.43 -20.31
C LEU A 185 1.22 13.12 -19.83
N THR A 186 1.94 12.39 -20.69
CA THR A 186 2.66 11.17 -20.30
C THR A 186 3.65 11.42 -19.16
N ILE A 187 4.45 12.49 -19.24
CA ILE A 187 5.40 12.84 -18.18
C ILE A 187 4.66 13.19 -16.89
N LEU A 188 3.60 14.00 -16.95
CA LEU A 188 2.82 14.38 -15.78
C LEU A 188 2.17 13.17 -15.09
N ILE A 189 1.55 12.28 -15.86
CA ILE A 189 0.95 11.03 -15.35
C ILE A 189 2.05 10.13 -14.75
N SER A 190 3.19 9.98 -15.42
CA SER A 190 4.31 9.17 -14.91
C SER A 190 4.88 9.74 -13.60
N LEU A 191 5.02 11.06 -13.48
CA LEU A 191 5.46 11.71 -12.24
C LEU A 191 4.45 11.54 -11.11
N TYR A 192 3.16 11.57 -11.43
CA TYR A 192 2.10 11.28 -10.47
C TYR A 192 2.20 9.83 -9.96
N ILE A 193 2.34 8.84 -10.86
CA ILE A 193 2.53 7.43 -10.49
C ILE A 193 3.78 7.26 -9.61
N LEU A 194 4.89 7.91 -9.94
CA LEU A 194 6.12 7.88 -9.13
C LEU A 194 5.91 8.44 -7.72
N LYS A 195 5.12 9.51 -7.59
CA LYS A 195 4.79 10.09 -6.29
C LYS A 195 3.97 9.11 -5.44
N GLU A 196 2.92 8.51 -5.99
CA GLU A 196 2.11 7.52 -5.27
C GLU A 196 2.92 6.28 -4.89
N THR A 197 3.81 5.84 -5.79
CA THR A 197 4.66 4.67 -5.56
C THR A 197 5.72 4.92 -4.47
N TYR A 198 6.18 6.17 -4.29
CA TYR A 198 7.21 6.51 -3.30
C TYR A 198 6.80 6.17 -1.87
N GLU A 199 5.54 6.43 -1.50
CA GLU A 199 5.02 6.12 -0.16
C GLU A 199 5.04 4.61 0.10
N ILE A 200 4.59 3.81 -0.87
CA ILE A 200 4.61 2.34 -0.80
C ILE A 200 6.04 1.80 -0.65
N VAL A 201 6.99 2.36 -1.40
CA VAL A 201 8.42 1.97 -1.30
C VAL A 201 8.97 2.31 0.08
N LYS A 202 8.72 3.52 0.58
CA LYS A 202 9.21 3.95 1.89
C LYS A 202 8.70 3.01 3.00
N GLU A 203 7.39 2.80 3.07
CA GLU A 203 6.78 1.93 4.09
C GLU A 203 7.29 0.49 3.99
N SER A 204 7.39 -0.05 2.77
CA SER A 204 7.88 -1.42 2.58
C SER A 204 9.36 -1.57 2.97
N LEU A 205 10.19 -0.58 2.63
CA LEU A 205 11.60 -0.57 3.01
C LEU A 205 11.77 -0.43 4.52
N ASP A 206 10.97 0.41 5.17
CA ASP A 206 10.99 0.57 6.63
C ASP A 206 10.73 -0.78 7.33
N ILE A 207 9.77 -1.57 6.84
CA ILE A 207 9.49 -2.91 7.40
C ILE A 207 10.65 -3.88 7.13
N VAL A 208 11.25 -3.86 5.94
CA VAL A 208 12.41 -4.70 5.61
C VAL A 208 13.63 -4.35 6.47
N MET A 209 13.84 -3.06 6.69
CA MET A 209 14.93 -2.49 7.49
C MET A 209 14.70 -2.60 8.99
N MET A 210 13.63 -3.26 9.43
CA MET A 210 13.29 -3.45 10.85
C MET A 210 13.08 -2.12 11.59
N SER A 211 12.55 -1.11 10.89
CA SER A 211 12.29 0.19 11.48
C SER A 211 11.24 0.10 12.58
N SER A 212 11.38 0.96 13.60
CA SER A 212 10.39 1.14 14.65
C SER A 212 9.09 1.70 14.04
N PRO A 213 7.90 1.21 14.45
CA PRO A 213 6.64 1.80 14.04
C PRO A 213 6.59 3.32 14.31
N GLU A 214 6.04 4.07 13.36
CA GLU A 214 5.75 5.49 13.58
C GLU A 214 4.76 5.66 14.75
N GLY A 215 5.00 6.68 15.59
CA GLY A 215 4.12 7.02 16.72
C GLY A 215 4.39 6.28 18.03
N ILE A 216 5.34 5.35 18.08
CA ILE A 216 5.77 4.72 19.34
C ILE A 216 7.02 5.41 19.86
N ASP A 217 6.91 6.00 21.06
CA ASP A 217 8.01 6.62 21.78
C ASP A 217 8.66 5.60 22.73
N LEU A 218 9.92 5.25 22.46
CA LEU A 218 10.68 4.32 23.30
C LEU A 218 10.90 4.87 24.71
N ASP A 219 11.04 6.18 24.89
CA ASP A 219 11.19 6.79 26.22
C ASP A 219 9.88 6.66 27.00
N ALA A 220 8.72 6.77 26.33
CA ALA A 220 7.42 6.52 26.96
C ALA A 220 7.25 5.06 27.38
N ILE A 221 7.71 4.10 26.56
CA ILE A 221 7.76 2.67 26.93
C ILE A 221 8.64 2.48 28.15
N LYS A 222 9.85 3.05 28.14
CA LYS A 222 10.80 2.95 29.25
C LYS A 222 10.18 3.41 30.56
N ASN A 223 9.58 4.59 30.57
CA ASN A 223 8.94 5.15 31.76
C ASN A 223 7.83 4.24 32.31
N ILE A 224 7.00 3.64 31.44
CA ILE A 224 5.92 2.74 31.87
C ILE A 224 6.47 1.45 32.47
N VAL A 225 7.53 0.91 31.88
CA VAL A 225 8.15 -0.35 32.34
C VAL A 225 8.88 -0.13 33.68
N GLU A 226 9.61 0.97 33.83
CA GLU A 226 10.33 1.30 35.08
C GLU A 226 9.37 1.67 36.24
N LEU A 227 8.10 1.97 35.98
CA LEU A 227 7.08 2.14 37.02
C LEU A 227 6.64 0.81 37.66
N ILE A 228 6.99 -0.34 37.08
CA ILE A 228 6.61 -1.65 37.61
C ILE A 228 7.53 -2.00 38.80
N PRO A 229 6.97 -2.29 39.99
CA PRO A 229 7.78 -2.64 41.16
C PRO A 229 8.73 -3.82 40.89
N GLY A 230 9.98 -3.66 41.30
CA GLY A 230 11.05 -4.65 41.10
C GLY A 230 11.86 -4.45 39.82
N VAL A 231 11.42 -3.59 38.90
CA VAL A 231 12.22 -3.17 37.72
C VAL A 231 13.11 -2.00 38.09
N LYS A 232 14.42 -2.15 37.90
CA LYS A 232 15.41 -1.06 38.08
C LYS A 232 15.59 -0.26 36.79
N ASN A 233 15.62 -0.95 35.65
CA ASN A 233 15.90 -0.33 34.36
C ASN A 233 15.44 -1.22 33.19
N ILE A 234 15.18 -0.58 32.04
CA ILE A 234 15.08 -1.23 30.73
C ILE A 234 16.13 -0.63 29.77
N HIS A 235 16.81 -1.50 29.04
CA HIS A 235 17.87 -1.15 28.10
C HIS A 235 17.96 -2.15 26.94
N HIS A 236 18.79 -1.85 25.94
CA HIS A 236 18.98 -2.68 24.73
C HIS A 236 17.64 -3.06 24.07
N VAL A 237 16.82 -2.05 23.82
CA VAL A 237 15.46 -2.19 23.29
C VAL A 237 15.51 -2.20 21.77
N HIS A 238 14.96 -3.26 21.15
CA HIS A 238 14.67 -3.27 19.72
C HIS A 238 13.17 -3.45 19.49
N LEU A 239 12.61 -2.58 18.67
CA LEU A 239 11.19 -2.54 18.32
C LEU A 239 11.08 -2.45 16.81
N TRP A 240 10.35 -3.38 16.20
CA TRP A 240 10.23 -3.43 14.74
C TRP A 240 8.89 -4.00 14.26
N LYS A 241 8.55 -3.69 13.00
CA LYS A 241 7.44 -4.33 12.29
C LYS A 241 7.88 -5.63 11.59
N MET A 242 7.15 -6.71 11.81
CA MET A 242 7.30 -7.94 11.03
C MET A 242 6.47 -7.89 9.73
N ASN A 243 5.28 -7.32 9.82
CA ASN A 243 4.34 -6.98 8.74
C ASN A 243 3.42 -5.84 9.24
N ASP A 244 2.32 -5.57 8.53
CA ASP A 244 1.40 -4.49 8.86
C ASP A 244 0.67 -4.65 10.20
N ASN A 245 0.56 -5.86 10.73
CA ASN A 245 -0.22 -6.19 11.93
C ASN A 245 0.61 -6.76 13.09
N ASP A 246 1.84 -7.21 12.83
CA ASP A 246 2.69 -7.89 13.79
C ASP A 246 3.86 -6.97 14.19
N THR A 247 3.76 -6.32 15.35
CA THR A 247 4.84 -5.53 15.97
C THR A 247 5.58 -6.37 17.00
N HIS A 248 6.91 -6.40 16.89
CA HIS A 248 7.80 -7.20 17.73
C HIS A 248 8.67 -6.29 18.61
N PHE A 249 8.93 -6.75 19.83
CA PHE A 249 9.72 -6.03 20.83
C PHE A 249 10.68 -6.99 21.53
N GLU A 250 11.93 -6.57 21.69
CA GLU A 250 12.89 -7.23 22.56
C GLU A 250 13.57 -6.20 23.45
N ALA A 251 13.87 -6.59 24.68
CA ALA A 251 14.56 -5.73 25.63
C ALA A 251 15.22 -6.52 26.75
N HIS A 252 16.20 -5.89 27.39
CA HIS A 252 16.74 -6.34 28.65
C HIS A 252 16.06 -5.59 29.80
N ILE A 253 15.63 -6.33 30.82
CA ILE A 253 14.95 -5.82 32.01
C ILE A 253 15.85 -6.10 33.21
N GLU A 254 16.43 -5.02 33.76
CA GLU A 254 17.17 -5.11 35.00
C GLU A 254 16.21 -5.11 36.19
N VAL A 255 16.38 -6.07 37.09
CA VAL A 255 15.54 -6.24 38.28
C VAL A 255 16.38 -6.22 39.58
N GLU A 256 15.68 -6.13 40.70
CA GLU A 256 16.26 -6.43 42.02
C GLU A 256 16.72 -7.89 42.10
N ASP A 257 17.62 -8.19 43.06
CA ASP A 257 18.07 -9.56 43.28
C ASP A 257 16.90 -10.43 43.76
N MET A 258 16.41 -11.29 42.87
CA MET A 258 15.20 -12.08 43.06
C MET A 258 15.31 -13.42 42.35
N ALA A 259 14.46 -14.37 42.72
CA ALA A 259 14.43 -15.66 42.05
C ALA A 259 13.84 -15.52 40.63
N VAL A 260 14.35 -16.30 39.66
CA VAL A 260 13.84 -16.32 38.28
C VAL A 260 12.33 -16.62 38.22
N SER A 261 11.78 -17.39 39.17
CA SER A 261 10.34 -17.64 39.25
C SER A 261 9.52 -16.38 39.56
N GLU A 262 10.11 -15.39 40.22
CA GLU A 262 9.42 -14.15 40.61
C GLU A 262 9.34 -13.14 39.46
N THR A 263 10.26 -13.22 38.48
CA THR A 263 10.24 -12.35 37.29
C THR A 263 9.05 -12.61 36.37
N SER A 264 8.39 -13.77 36.50
CA SER A 264 7.22 -14.13 35.69
C SER A 264 6.05 -13.16 35.87
N GLU A 265 5.83 -12.64 37.09
CA GLU A 265 4.80 -11.64 37.35
C GLU A 265 5.15 -10.27 36.76
N ILE A 266 6.44 -9.91 36.76
CA ILE A 266 6.93 -8.68 36.12
C ILE A 266 6.77 -8.79 34.60
N GLN A 267 7.20 -9.91 34.01
CA GLN A 267 7.06 -10.19 32.58
C GLN A 267 5.61 -10.01 32.12
N ARG A 268 4.66 -10.65 32.81
CA ARG A 268 3.23 -10.56 32.48
C ARG A 268 2.71 -9.13 32.50
N LYS A 269 3.13 -8.32 33.48
CA LYS A 269 2.73 -6.90 33.58
C LYS A 269 3.32 -6.04 32.45
N ILE A 270 4.57 -6.29 32.08
CA ILE A 270 5.23 -5.62 30.96
C ILE A 270 4.51 -5.99 29.65
N GLU A 271 4.36 -7.29 29.37
CA GLU A 271 3.70 -7.78 28.16
C GLU A 271 2.28 -7.22 28.01
N GLN A 272 1.49 -7.21 29.09
CA GLN A 272 0.15 -6.65 29.07
C GLN A 272 0.16 -5.13 28.80
N SER A 273 1.09 -4.39 29.42
CA SER A 273 1.20 -2.94 29.21
C SER A 273 1.63 -2.59 27.78
N LEU A 274 2.54 -3.39 27.20
CA LEU A 274 3.00 -3.22 25.82
C LEU A 274 1.89 -3.55 24.81
N HIS A 275 1.15 -4.64 25.03
CA HIS A 275 0.03 -5.02 24.20
C HIS A 275 -1.11 -3.98 24.24
N ASP A 276 -1.60 -3.64 25.44
CA ASP A 276 -2.81 -2.83 25.60
C ASP A 276 -2.63 -1.37 25.18
N LYS A 277 -1.40 -0.83 25.26
CA LYS A 277 -1.11 0.58 24.91
C LYS A 277 -0.51 0.77 23.52
N TYR A 278 0.25 -0.21 23.03
CA TYR A 278 1.08 -0.05 21.83
C TYR A 278 0.87 -1.15 20.78
N GLU A 279 -0.06 -2.10 21.00
CA GLU A 279 -0.36 -3.20 20.08
C GLU A 279 0.89 -4.04 19.72
N ILE A 280 1.81 -4.17 20.69
CA ILE A 280 2.98 -5.02 20.57
C ILE A 280 2.55 -6.47 20.83
N ASN A 281 2.65 -7.30 19.79
CA ASN A 281 2.03 -8.63 19.75
C ASN A 281 3.02 -9.78 19.97
N HIS A 282 4.33 -9.47 19.98
CA HIS A 282 5.39 -10.44 20.25
C HIS A 282 6.52 -9.80 21.04
N THR A 283 6.81 -10.36 22.22
CA THR A 283 7.77 -9.79 23.17
C THR A 283 8.80 -10.84 23.56
N THR A 284 10.08 -10.47 23.58
CA THR A 284 11.15 -11.27 24.21
C THR A 284 11.86 -10.41 25.25
N LEU A 285 11.76 -10.78 26.52
CA LEU A 285 12.36 -10.03 27.63
C LEU A 285 13.47 -10.86 28.27
N GLN A 286 14.67 -10.30 28.34
CA GLN A 286 15.80 -10.88 29.05
C GLN A 286 15.93 -10.23 30.44
N PHE A 287 15.69 -10.99 31.50
CA PHE A 287 15.85 -10.50 32.87
C PHE A 287 17.30 -10.57 33.33
N GLU A 288 17.79 -9.50 33.95
CA GLU A 288 19.17 -9.37 34.42
C GLU A 288 19.22 -8.80 35.85
N CYS A 289 20.26 -9.14 36.60
CA CYS A 289 20.51 -8.62 37.95
C CYS A 289 21.96 -8.13 38.05
N ASP A 290 22.14 -6.83 38.34
CA ASP A 290 23.42 -6.16 38.60
C ASP A 290 24.52 -6.45 37.55
N LYS A 291 24.11 -6.60 36.28
CA LYS A 291 25.03 -6.85 35.17
C LYS A 291 25.74 -5.55 34.76
N CYS A 292 27.06 -5.62 34.58
CA CYS A 292 27.89 -4.47 34.22
C CYS A 292 27.95 -4.26 32.70
N ASP A 293 26.83 -3.84 32.10
CA ASP A 293 26.74 -3.47 30.68
C ASP A 293 26.22 -2.02 30.53
N PRO A 294 26.43 -1.35 29.38
CA PRO A 294 25.86 -0.02 29.12
C PRO A 294 24.33 -0.05 29.16
N LYS A 295 23.72 0.70 30.08
CA LYS A 295 22.26 0.74 30.29
C LYS A 295 21.57 1.81 29.44
N THR A 296 21.93 1.87 28.16
CA THR A 296 21.31 2.78 27.19
C THR A 296 20.07 2.13 26.58
N ILE A 297 19.10 2.96 26.17
CA ILE A 297 17.84 2.44 25.62
C ILE A 297 18.04 1.69 24.29
N ILE A 298 19.07 2.05 23.52
CA ILE A 298 19.56 1.36 22.31
C ILE A 298 20.95 0.80 22.61
#